data_AF-A0A432XFF7-F1
#
_entry.id   AF-A0A432XFF7-F1
#
_cell.length_a   1.000
_cell.length_b   1.000
_cell.length_c   1.000
_cell.angle_alpha   90.00
_cell.angle_beta   90.00
_cell.angle_gamma   90.00
#
_symmetry.space_group_name_H-M   'P 1'
#
loop_
_entity.id
_entity.type
_entity.pdbx_description
1 polymer ?
#
loop_
_entity_poly.entity_id
_entity_poly.type
_entity_poly.pdbx_seq_one_letter_code
_entity_poly.pdbx_strand_id
1 'polypeptide(L)'
;MKKHAKFRSVLAAFIICIIGFNFISISGDFFLNSFYILSVVTAVILTIKSINYTCPNCEKNQVIRSFLSYRMPKEKCYSCGSLIDEKDD
;
A
#
# COMPACT_ATOMS: atom_id res chain seq x y z
N MET A 1 2.23 -14.82 -4.15
CA MET A 1 0.95 -14.10 -3.86
C MET A 1 0.73 -13.07 -4.95
N LYS A 2 -0.49 -12.99 -5.49
CA LYS A 2 -0.89 -11.98 -6.48
C LYS A 2 -0.54 -10.55 -6.01
N LYS A 3 -0.14 -9.63 -6.90
CA LYS A 3 0.31 -8.27 -6.54
C LYS A 3 -0.72 -7.52 -5.69
N HIS A 4 -2.01 -7.67 -6.00
CA HIS A 4 -3.08 -7.04 -5.23
C HIS A 4 -3.16 -7.58 -3.80
N ALA A 5 -2.95 -8.88 -3.59
CA ALA A 5 -2.95 -9.50 -2.28
C ALA A 5 -1.75 -9.03 -1.44
N LYS A 6 -0.57 -8.94 -2.06
CA LYS A 6 0.63 -8.39 -1.41
C LYS A 6 0.40 -6.93 -0.97
N PHE A 7 -0.20 -6.10 -1.83
CA PHE A 7 -0.54 -4.72 -1.46
C PHE A 7 -1.48 -4.66 -0.24
N ARG A 8 -2.54 -5.46 -0.25
CA ARG A 8 -3.51 -5.52 0.87
C ARG A 8 -2.88 -5.99 2.17
N SER A 9 -1.99 -6.98 2.12
CA SER A 9 -1.27 -7.46 3.31
C SER A 9 -0.38 -6.38 3.91
N VAL A 10 0.37 -5.64 3.08
CA VAL A 10 1.20 -4.53 3.57
C VAL A 10 0.33 -3.40 4.14
N LEU A 11 -0.82 -3.11 3.51
CA LEU A 11 -1.77 -2.12 4.03
C LEU A 11 -2.34 -2.54 5.40
N ALA A 12 -2.69 -3.82 5.57
CA ALA A 12 -3.16 -4.35 6.85
C ALA A 12 -2.08 -4.22 7.94
N ALA A 13 -0.83 -4.56 7.63
CA ALA A 13 0.29 -4.40 8.56
C ALA A 13 0.47 -2.93 8.97
N PHE A 14 0.34 -1.99 8.03
CA PHE A 14 0.41 -0.57 8.31
C PHE A 14 -0.72 -0.09 9.23
N ILE A 15 -1.95 -0.53 8.99
CA ILE A 15 -3.11 -0.21 9.85
C ILE A 15 -2.87 -0.73 11.28
N ILE A 16 -2.32 -1.93 11.44
CA ILE A 16 -1.96 -2.48 12.76
C ILE A 16 -0.90 -1.59 13.44
N CYS A 17 0.10 -1.09 12.71
CA CYS A 17 1.07 -0.15 13.26
C CYS A 17 0.41 1.16 13.72
N ILE A 18 -0.53 1.70 12.95
CA ILE A 18 -1.31 2.90 13.34
C ILE A 18 -2.11 2.67 14.62
N ILE A 19 -2.80 1.53 14.71
CA ILE A 19 -3.56 1.18 15.91
C ILE A 19 -2.60 1.06 17.11
N GLY A 20 -1.47 0.37 16.93
CA GLY A 20 -0.42 0.22 17.94
C GLY A 20 0.09 1.54 18.51
N PHE A 21 0.22 2.59 17.68
CA PHE A 21 0.66 3.91 18.15
C PHE A 21 -0.26 4.53 19.20
N ASN A 22 -1.56 4.24 19.18
CA ASN A 22 -2.49 4.79 20.17
C ASN A 22 -2.21 4.27 21.59
N PHE A 23 -1.42 3.20 21.72
CA PHE A 23 -1.02 2.60 22.99
C PHE A 23 0.39 3.01 23.44
N ILE A 24 1.14 3.77 22.64
CA ILE A 24 2.51 4.20 22.96
C ILE A 24 2.45 5.60 23.57
N SER A 25 3.09 5.81 24.73
CA SER A 25 3.20 7.16 25.30
C SER A 25 4.15 8.02 24.48
N ILE A 26 3.74 9.22 24.13
CA ILE A 26 4.60 10.19 23.43
C ILE A 26 5.59 10.76 24.45
N SER A 27 6.85 10.32 24.36
CA SER A 27 7.98 10.80 25.17
C SER A 27 9.11 11.31 24.26
N GLY A 28 10.19 11.86 24.85
CA GLY A 28 11.32 12.40 24.08
C GLY A 28 11.97 11.39 23.11
N ASP A 29 11.89 10.10 23.43
CA ASP A 29 12.46 9.01 22.62
C ASP A 29 11.47 8.42 21.60
N PHE A 30 10.31 9.05 21.39
CA PHE A 30 9.26 8.56 20.49
C PHE A 30 9.77 8.26 19.07
N PHE A 31 10.66 9.09 18.53
CA PHE A 31 11.21 8.91 17.19
C PHE A 31 12.21 7.75 17.07
N LEU A 32 12.77 7.30 18.19
CA LEU A 32 13.65 6.12 18.27
C LEU A 32 12.85 4.82 18.47
N ASN A 33 11.55 4.93 18.72
CA ASN A 33 10.70 3.77 18.90
C ASN A 33 10.66 2.91 17.63
N SER A 34 10.91 1.61 17.77
CA SER A 34 10.95 0.68 16.63
C SER A 34 9.61 0.61 15.89
N PHE A 35 8.47 0.76 16.57
CA PHE A 35 7.16 0.83 15.92
C PHE A 35 7.01 2.11 15.09
N TYR A 36 7.58 3.23 15.58
CA TYR A 36 7.59 4.47 14.81
C TYR A 36 8.35 4.30 13.50
N ILE A 37 9.60 3.87 13.58
CA ILE A 37 10.45 3.65 12.41
C ILE A 37 9.80 2.64 11.44
N LEU A 38 9.28 1.51 11.96
CA LEU A 38 8.63 0.49 11.14
C LEU A 38 7.39 1.03 10.42
N SER A 39 6.58 1.84 11.10
CA SER A 39 5.40 2.45 10.49
C SER A 39 5.78 3.39 9.34
N VAL A 40 6.80 4.23 9.52
CA VAL A 40 7.26 5.20 8.52
C VAL A 40 7.81 4.46 7.30
N VAL A 41 8.66 3.45 7.53
CA VAL A 41 9.20 2.61 6.46
C VAL A 41 8.06 1.92 5.69
N THR A 42 7.07 1.37 6.40
CA THR A 42 5.91 0.72 5.77
C THR A 42 5.07 1.71 4.98
N ALA A 43 4.89 2.94 5.47
CA ALA A 43 4.19 4.01 4.79
C ALA A 43 4.87 4.40 3.47
N VAL A 44 6.21 4.52 3.48
CA VAL A 44 7.02 4.81 2.29
C VAL A 44 6.87 3.67 1.26
N ILE A 45 6.99 2.41 1.70
CA ILE A 45 6.82 1.25 0.83
C ILE A 45 5.42 1.23 0.18
N LEU A 46 4.36 1.52 0.96
CA LEU A 46 2.99 1.61 0.43
C LEU A 46 2.83 2.75 -0.57
N THR A 47 3.45 3.90 -0.32
CA THR A 47 3.40 5.05 -1.21
C THR A 47 4.04 4.71 -2.56
N ILE A 48 5.25 4.16 -2.56
CA ILE A 48 5.94 3.72 -3.78
C ILE A 48 5.12 2.65 -4.51
N LYS A 49 4.60 1.66 -3.78
CA LYS A 49 3.73 0.62 -4.36
C LYS A 49 2.48 1.21 -4.98
N SER A 50 1.88 2.24 -4.38
CA SER A 50 0.65 2.88 -4.89
C SER A 50 0.92 3.66 -6.17
N ILE A 51 2.04 4.40 -6.23
CA ILE A 51 2.45 5.16 -7.42
C ILE A 51 2.77 4.23 -8.58
N ASN A 52 3.46 3.12 -8.31
CA ASN A 52 3.91 2.18 -9.33
C ASN A 52 2.89 1.06 -9.61
N TYR A 53 1.69 1.11 -9.03
CA TYR A 53 0.65 0.10 -9.31
C TYR A 53 -0.05 0.44 -10.63
N THR A 54 0.63 0.21 -11.76
CA THR A 54 0.09 0.42 -13.10
C THR A 54 -0.37 -0.89 -13.74
N CYS A 55 -1.38 -0.81 -14.58
CA CYS A 55 -1.79 -1.95 -15.39
C CYS A 55 -0.76 -2.17 -16.50
N PRO A 56 -0.25 -3.40 -16.73
CA PRO A 56 0.73 -3.66 -17.79
C PRO A 56 0.17 -3.55 -19.21
N ASN A 57 -1.17 -3.53 -19.36
CA ASN A 57 -1.82 -3.47 -20.67
C ASN A 57 -2.20 -2.04 -21.09
N CYS A 58 -2.69 -1.22 -20.16
CA CYS A 58 -3.16 0.14 -20.46
C CYS A 58 -2.43 1.24 -19.67
N GLU A 59 -1.42 0.87 -18.89
CA GLU A 59 -0.51 1.75 -18.10
C GLU A 59 -1.17 2.66 -17.08
N LYS A 60 -2.50 2.62 -16.95
CA LYS A 60 -3.25 3.38 -15.96
C LYS A 60 -2.89 2.90 -14.56
N ASN A 61 -2.66 3.84 -13.64
CA ASN A 61 -2.53 3.55 -12.23
C ASN A 61 -3.85 3.01 -11.68
N GLN A 62 -3.80 1.89 -10.95
CA GLN A 62 -4.94 1.14 -10.42
C GLN A 62 -5.30 1.51 -8.98
N VAL A 63 -4.39 2.18 -8.28
CA VAL A 63 -4.55 2.63 -6.90
C VAL A 63 -4.91 4.11 -6.85
N ILE A 64 -4.13 4.97 -7.52
CA ILE A 64 -4.33 6.43 -7.58
C ILE A 64 -5.06 6.75 -8.89
N ARG A 65 -6.35 7.08 -8.80
CA ARG A 65 -7.16 7.49 -9.96
C ARG A 65 -7.07 8.98 -10.21
N SER A 66 -7.06 9.76 -9.13
CA SER A 66 -6.84 11.20 -9.12
C SER A 66 -6.28 11.61 -7.76
N PHE A 67 -5.90 12.88 -7.60
CA PHE A 67 -5.36 13.41 -6.34
C PHE A 67 -6.29 13.19 -5.13
N LEU A 68 -7.60 13.09 -5.35
CA LEU A 68 -8.61 12.87 -4.31
C LEU A 68 -9.32 11.52 -4.42
N SER A 69 -8.94 10.67 -5.39
CA SER A 69 -9.60 9.40 -5.64
C SER A 69 -8.61 8.26 -5.60
N TYR A 70 -8.71 7.46 -4.55
CA TYR A 70 -7.93 6.26 -4.34
C TYR A 70 -8.83 5.03 -4.38
N ARG A 71 -8.32 3.92 -4.90
CA ARG A 71 -9.05 2.66 -5.01
C ARG A 71 -8.19 1.50 -4.53
N MET A 72 -8.80 0.60 -3.77
CA MET A 72 -8.18 -0.67 -3.40
C MET A 72 -7.88 -1.50 -4.66
N PRO A 73 -6.64 -1.97 -4.87
CA PRO A 73 -6.30 -2.76 -6.04
C PRO A 73 -7.08 -4.07 -6.06
N LYS A 74 -7.45 -4.50 -7.26
CA LYS A 74 -8.17 -5.75 -7.55
C LYS A 74 -7.38 -6.56 -8.58
N GLU A 75 -7.80 -7.80 -8.79
CA GLU A 75 -7.20 -8.70 -9.77
C GLU A 75 -7.37 -8.20 -11.21
N LYS A 76 -8.54 -7.59 -11.53
CA LYS A 76 -8.83 -7.01 -12.84
C LYS A 76 -8.58 -5.51 -12.86
N CYS A 77 -8.00 -5.04 -13.95
CA CYS A 77 -7.84 -3.62 -14.26
C CYS A 77 -9.18 -2.92 -14.32
N TYR A 78 -9.32 -1.77 -13.64
CA TYR A 78 -10.59 -1.04 -13.67
C TYR A 78 -10.86 -0.34 -15.01
N SER A 79 -9.81 -0.12 -15.81
CA SER A 79 -9.89 0.65 -17.05
C SER A 79 -10.13 -0.26 -18.26
N CYS A 80 -9.38 -1.36 -18.38
CA CYS A 80 -9.44 -2.25 -19.55
C CYS A 80 -9.90 -3.68 -19.20
N GLY A 81 -10.17 -4.00 -17.93
CA GLY A 81 -10.65 -5.32 -17.51
C GLY A 81 -9.62 -6.44 -17.52
N SER A 82 -8.39 -6.21 -18.02
CA SER A 82 -7.33 -7.23 -18.08
C SER A 82 -6.92 -7.70 -16.69
N LEU A 83 -6.48 -8.95 -16.58
CA LEU A 83 -5.88 -9.46 -15.36
C LEU A 83 -4.52 -8.80 -15.14
N ILE A 84 -4.29 -8.26 -13.94
CA ILE A 84 -3.05 -7.55 -13.61
C ILE A 84 -1.94 -8.53 -13.19
N ASP A 85 -2.34 -9.71 -12.70
CA ASP A 85 -1.46 -10.72 -12.10
C ASP A 85 -1.14 -11.89 -13.04
N GLU A 86 -1.49 -11.80 -14.33
CA GLU A 86 -1.37 -12.91 -15.29
C GLU A 86 0.07 -13.13 -15.82
N LYS A 87 1.04 -12.29 -15.43
CA LYS A 87 2.43 -12.32 -15.91
C LYS A 87 3.48 -12.59 -14.82
N ASP A 88 3.07 -13.00 -13.61
CA ASP A 88 4.00 -13.34 -12.52
C ASP A 88 4.11 -14.88 -12.31
N ASP A 89 4.22 -15.66 -13.40
CA ASP A 89 4.70 -17.06 -13.39
C ASP A 89 6.13 -17.12 -13.96
#